data_AF-A0A7X8WSQ2-F1
#
_entry.id   AF-A0A7X8WSQ2-F1
#
_cell.length_a   1.000
_cell.length_b   1.000
_cell.length_c   1.000
_cell.angle_alpha   90.00
_cell.angle_beta   90.00
_cell.angle_gamma   90.00
#
_symmetry.space_group_name_H-M   'P 1'
#
loop_
_entity.id
_entity.type
_entity.pdbx_description
1 polymer ?
#
loop_
_entity_poly.entity_id
_entity_poly.type
_entity_poly.pdbx_seq_one_letter_code
_entity_poly.pdbx_strand_id
1 'polypeptide(L)' 'QSLVGQSAGQFIRNYRLNIARELLLKNRENKSMNIAEIAYEVGFNDPKYFTRCFTKYFNTTPSSLLNEEE' A
#
# COMPACT_ATOMS: atom_id res chain seq x y z
N GLN A 1 19.47 7.45 -20.98
CA GLN A 1 18.13 8.04 -20.79
C GLN A 1 17.32 7.11 -19.90
N SER A 2 16.79 7.57 -18.76
CA SER A 2 15.83 6.77 -17.98
C SER A 2 14.46 6.86 -18.65
N LEU A 3 13.90 5.73 -19.05
CA LEU A 3 12.63 5.60 -19.79
C LEU A 3 11.40 6.00 -18.96
N VAL A 4 11.59 6.16 -17.65
CA VAL A 4 10.64 6.67 -16.67
C VAL A 4 11.50 7.45 -15.67
N GLY A 5 11.20 8.70 -15.36
CA GLY A 5 11.99 9.53 -14.43
C GLY A 5 12.00 9.04 -12.96
N GLN A 6 11.86 7.74 -12.74
CA GLN A 6 11.78 7.08 -11.44
C GLN A 6 12.96 6.14 -11.27
N SER A 7 13.52 6.08 -10.07
CA SER A 7 14.53 5.07 -9.73
C SER A 7 13.90 3.68 -9.64
N ALA A 8 14.71 2.63 -9.82
CA ALA A 8 14.24 1.24 -9.69
C ALA A 8 13.57 0.98 -8.32
N GLY A 9 14.11 1.57 -7.24
CA GLY A 9 13.52 1.46 -5.91
C GLY A 9 12.15 2.15 -5.78
N GLN A 10 11.94 3.27 -6.49
CA GLN A 10 10.64 3.93 -6.53
C GLN A 10 9.62 3.10 -7.33
N PHE A 11 10.04 2.53 -8.46
CA PHE A 11 9.18 1.65 -9.26
C PHE A 11 8.71 0.43 -8.44
N ILE A 12 9.63 -0.28 -7.78
CA ILE A 12 9.30 -1.44 -6.94
C ILE A 12 8.38 -1.04 -5.78
N ARG A 13 8.63 0.10 -5.14
CA ARG A 13 7.75 0.61 -4.09
C ARG A 13 6.34 0.85 -4.59
N ASN A 14 6.19 1.53 -5.72
CA ASN A 14 4.88 1.83 -6.30
C ASN A 14 4.16 0.54 -6.70
N TYR A 15 4.88 -0.43 -7.26
CA TYR A 15 4.34 -1.77 -7.54
C TYR A 15 3.76 -2.42 -6.27
N ARG A 16 4.52 -2.45 -5.17
CA ARG A 16 4.05 -2.99 -3.88
C ARG A 16 2.83 -2.24 -3.33
N LEU A 17 2.80 -0.91 -3.47
CA LEU A 17 1.65 -0.10 -3.04
C LEU A 17 0.38 -0.43 -3.83
N ASN A 18 0.48 -0.66 -5.14
CA ASN A 18 -0.66 -1.10 -5.94
C ASN A 18 -1.19 -2.47 -5.48
N ILE A 19 -0.32 -3.43 -5.22
CA ILE A 19 -0.73 -4.73 -4.68
C ILE A 19 -1.40 -4.58 -3.30
N ALA A 20 -0.88 -3.69 -2.45
CA ALA A 20 -1.47 -3.44 -1.13
C ALA A 20 -2.88 -2.87 -1.23
N ARG A 21 -3.15 -2.00 -2.21
CA ARG A 21 -4.49 -1.47 -2.46
C ARG A 21 -5.48 -2.59 -2.81
N GLU A 22 -5.10 -3.48 -3.73
CA GLU A 22 -5.93 -4.63 -4.12
C GLU A 22 -6.19 -5.56 -2.93
N LEU A 23 -5.17 -5.80 -2.10
CA LEU A 23 -5.31 -6.63 -0.90
C LEU A 23 -6.24 -5.98 0.14
N LEU A 24 -6.13 -4.67 0.37
CA LEU A 24 -7.03 -3.93 1.25
C LEU A 24 -8.49 -4.01 0.79
N LEU A 25 -8.74 -3.87 -0.51
CA LEU A 25 -10.10 -3.96 -1.08
C LEU A 25 -10.68 -5.36 -0.90
N LYS A 26 -9.91 -6.41 -1.19
CA LYS A 26 -10.33 -7.80 -0.99
C LYS A 26 -10.54 -8.15 0.49
N ASN A 27 -9.74 -7.57 1.37
CA ASN A 27 -9.83 -7.80 2.80
C ASN A 27 -11.04 -7.11 3.47
N ARG A 28 -11.82 -6.29 2.75
CA ARG A 28 -13.04 -5.66 3.28
C ARG A 28 -14.11 -6.66 3.69
N GLU A 29 -14.26 -7.75 2.94
CA GLU A 29 -15.35 -8.72 3.13
C GLU A 29 -15.19 -9.53 4.43
N ASN A 30 -13.96 -9.93 4.75
CA ASN A 30 -13.68 -10.85 5.86
C ASN A 30 -12.84 -10.23 6.98
N LYS A 31 -12.23 -9.06 6.76
CA LYS A 31 -11.32 -8.36 7.69
C LYS A 31 -10.29 -9.29 8.32
N SER A 32 -9.77 -10.22 7.52
CA SER A 32 -8.83 -11.27 7.96
C SER A 32 -7.45 -10.74 8.32
N MET A 33 -7.04 -9.61 7.73
CA MET A 33 -5.73 -8.99 7.96
C MET A 33 -5.87 -7.56 8.48
N ASN A 34 -4.98 -7.15 9.38
CA ASN A 34 -4.81 -5.76 9.77
C ASN A 34 -3.80 -5.03 8.85
N ILE A 35 -3.71 -3.70 8.99
CA ILE A 35 -2.84 -2.87 8.13
C ILE A 35 -1.37 -3.25 8.23
N ALA A 36 -0.90 -3.69 9.40
CA ALA A 36 0.49 -4.11 9.57
C ALA A 36 0.77 -5.43 8.84
N GLU A 37 -0.12 -6.40 8.93
CA GLU A 37 -0.02 -7.68 8.20
C GLU A 37 0.00 -7.44 6.69
N ILE A 38 -0.87 -6.55 6.18
CA ILE A 38 -0.88 -6.16 4.77
C ILE A 38 0.44 -5.51 4.35
N ALA A 39 1.02 -4.66 5.20
CA ALA A 39 2.31 -4.03 4.92
C ALA A 39 3.43 -5.07 4.80
N TYR A 40 3.47 -6.05 5.72
CA TYR A 40 4.44 -7.14 5.67
C TYR A 40 4.24 -8.04 4.44
N GLU A 41 2.99 -8.37 4.11
CA GLU A 41 2.65 -9.21 2.96
C GLU A 41 3.13 -8.62 1.63
N VAL A 42 3.02 -7.30 1.46
CA VAL A 42 3.52 -6.61 0.25
C VAL A 42 5.01 -6.26 0.32
N GLY A 43 5.72 -6.72 1.36
CA GLY A 43 7.17 -6.64 1.48
C GLY A 43 7.71 -5.34 2.09
N PHE A 44 6.92 -4.59 2.84
CA PHE A 44 7.42 -3.51 3.69
C PHE A 44 7.88 -4.07 5.04
N ASN A 45 9.05 -3.65 5.50
CA ASN A 45 9.57 -4.05 6.82
C ASN A 45 9.11 -3.13 7.96
N ASP A 46 8.45 -2.01 7.64
CA ASP A 46 7.94 -1.04 8.61
C ASP A 46 6.53 -0.60 8.20
N PRO A 47 5.49 -1.00 8.96
CA PRO A 47 4.11 -0.57 8.73
C PRO A 47 3.89 0.94 8.78
N LYS A 48 4.63 1.68 9.62
CA LYS A 48 4.51 3.15 9.70
C LYS A 48 5.02 3.78 8.40
N TYR A 49 6.13 3.27 7.88
CA TYR A 49 6.66 3.72 6.60
C TYR A 49 5.75 3.35 5.43
N PHE A 50 5.18 2.13 5.43
CA PHE A 50 4.15 1.72 4.49
C PHE A 50 3.00 2.73 4.45
N THR A 51 2.40 3.06 5.60
CA THR A 51 1.29 4.01 5.68
C THR A 51 1.66 5.37 5.10
N ARG A 52 2.85 5.90 5.41
CA ARG A 52 3.31 7.18 4.85
C ARG A 52 3.46 7.12 3.33
N CYS A 53 4.02 6.04 2.79
CA CYS A 53 4.17 5.85 1.35
C CYS A 53 2.83 5.65 0.65
N PHE A 54 1.93 4.86 1.23
CA PHE A 54 0.60 4.59 0.71
C PHE A 54 -0.23 5.87 0.64
N THR A 55 -0.31 6.62 1.75
CA THR A 55 -1.04 7.89 1.78
C THR A 55 -0.48 8.89 0.80
N LYS A 56 0.85 8.99 0.66
CA LYS A 56 1.46 9.89 -0.33
C LYS A 56 1.13 9.49 -1.78
N TYR A 57 1.01 8.20 -2.06
CA TYR A 57 0.81 7.70 -3.42
C TYR A 57 -0.66 7.70 -3.85
N PHE A 58 -1.59 7.37 -2.95
CA PHE A 58 -3.03 7.28 -3.22
C PHE A 58 -3.86 8.44 -2.68
N ASN A 59 -3.24 9.35 -1.92
CA ASN A 59 -3.92 10.46 -1.25
C ASN A 59 -5.05 10.01 -0.29
N THR A 60 -5.00 8.77 0.19
CA THR A 60 -5.91 8.19 1.20
C THR A 60 -5.14 7.24 2.12
N THR A 61 -5.61 7.04 3.35
CA THR A 61 -4.97 6.15 4.30
C THR A 61 -5.37 4.69 4.05
N PRO A 62 -4.48 3.70 4.33
CA PRO A 62 -4.85 2.29 4.27
C PRO A 62 -6.09 1.95 5.11
N SER A 63 -6.24 2.60 6.26
CA SER A 63 -7.39 2.40 7.16
C SER A 63 -8.69 2.96 6.61
N SER A 64 -8.69 4.16 6.01
CA SER A 64 -9.89 4.70 5.33
C SER A 64 -10.31 3.78 4.19
N LEU A 65 -9.34 3.30 3.40
CA LEU A 65 -9.63 2.34 2.35
C LEU A 65 -10.18 1.01 2.91
N LEU A 66 -9.71 0.53 4.06
CA LEU A 66 -10.21 -0.71 4.66
C LEU A 66 -11.61 -0.54 5.29
N ASN A 67 -11.93 0.65 5.82
CA ASN A 67 -13.12 0.90 6.63
C ASN A 67 -14.30 1.55 5.88
N GLU A 68 -14.22 1.71 4.55
CA GLU A 68 -15.26 2.34 3.73
C GLU A 68 -15.57 3.79 4.13
N GLU A 69 -14.54 4.60 4.37
CA GLU A 69 -14.71 6.05 4.37
C GLU A 69 -14.37 6.58 2.98
N GLU A 70 -15.39 6.69 2.12
CA GLU A 70 -15.36 7.45 0.86
C GLU A 70 -16.00 8.84 1.06
#